data_AF-A0A351X285-F1
#
_entry.id   AF-A0A351X285-F1
#
_cell.length_a   1.000
_cell.length_b   1.000
_cell.length_c   1.000
_cell.angle_alpha   90.00
_cell.angle_beta   90.00
_cell.angle_gamma   90.00
#
_symmetry.space_group_name_H-M   'P 1'
#
loop_
_entity.id
_entity.type
_entity.pdbx_description
1 polymer ?
#
loop_
_entity_poly.entity_id
_entity_poly.type
_entity_poly.pdbx_seq_one_letter_code
_entity_poly.pdbx_strand_id
1 'polypeptide(L)'
;MDFKATMNSLIFAIPLAALLATGPALAADDHTGHGQSGAKAPTAAPVDREKLWQAALAKPSFAVTASFDENGKLWLAAIRGQHVYVSYSADHGVTRSEPVKVNAEPENILGDGENRPKIIVRKGGVYVSYTQGLAKPMT
;
A
#
# COMPACT_ATOMS: atom_id res chain seq x y z
N MET A 1 -36.26 31.36 23.14
CA MET A 1 -35.45 32.55 22.83
C MET A 1 -34.54 32.18 21.68
N ASP A 2 -34.97 32.60 20.49
CA ASP A 2 -34.19 32.56 19.26
C ASP A 2 -33.02 33.55 19.31
N PHE A 3 -31.88 33.19 18.74
CA PHE A 3 -31.05 34.16 18.04
C PHE A 3 -30.33 33.50 16.86
N LYS A 4 -30.80 33.88 15.67
CA LYS A 4 -30.17 33.68 14.37
C LYS A 4 -29.11 34.78 14.20
N ALA A 5 -27.93 34.44 13.72
CA ALA A 5 -27.09 35.32 12.91
C ALA A 5 -26.29 34.44 11.92
N THR A 6 -26.61 34.37 10.62
CA THR A 6 -26.12 35.22 9.50
C THR A 6 -24.63 35.56 9.61
N MET A 7 -23.74 35.42 8.60
CA MET A 7 -23.82 35.20 7.15
C MET A 7 -22.34 35.21 6.67
N ASN A 8 -21.90 34.40 5.70
CA ASN A 8 -21.36 34.91 4.44
C ASN A 8 -20.96 33.79 3.45
N SER A 9 -21.44 33.99 2.22
CA SER A 9 -21.27 33.24 0.99
C SER A 9 -19.83 32.91 0.59
N LEU A 10 -19.65 31.81 -0.15
CA LEU A 10 -19.18 31.92 -1.53
C LEU A 10 -19.77 30.79 -2.38
N ILE A 11 -20.57 31.20 -3.36
CA ILE A 11 -21.16 30.39 -4.42
C ILE A 11 -20.04 30.05 -5.41
N PHE A 12 -19.80 28.77 -5.67
CA PHE A 12 -19.28 28.32 -6.95
C PHE A 12 -20.26 27.30 -7.52
N ALA A 13 -21.16 27.81 -8.35
CA ALA A 13 -21.94 27.02 -9.27
C ALA A 13 -21.00 26.50 -10.36
N ILE A 14 -20.84 25.18 -10.45
CA ILE A 14 -20.28 24.54 -11.64
C ILE A 14 -21.47 23.82 -12.32
N PRO A 15 -22.01 24.33 -13.44
CA PRO A 15 -22.95 23.55 -14.21
C PRO A 15 -22.19 22.38 -14.84
N LEU A 16 -22.50 21.17 -14.39
CA LEU A 16 -22.07 19.93 -15.03
C LEU A 16 -22.82 19.82 -16.37
N ALA A 17 -22.22 20.37 -17.43
CA ALA A 17 -22.68 20.16 -18.79
C ALA A 17 -22.45 18.70 -19.17
N ALA A 18 -23.54 17.92 -19.24
CA ALA A 18 -23.53 16.59 -19.83
C ALA A 18 -23.45 16.73 -21.36
N LEU A 19 -22.25 16.57 -21.92
CA LEU A 19 -22.07 16.37 -23.35
C LEU A 19 -22.02 14.87 -23.64
N LEU A 20 -23.13 14.34 -24.16
CA LEU A 20 -23.19 13.01 -24.76
C LEU A 20 -22.34 13.01 -26.04
N ALA A 21 -21.08 12.61 -25.92
CA ALA A 21 -20.26 12.24 -27.06
C ALA A 21 -20.63 10.80 -27.46
N THR A 22 -21.35 10.67 -28.57
CA THR A 22 -21.53 9.42 -29.30
C THR A 22 -20.17 8.96 -29.84
N GLY A 23 -19.49 8.08 -29.10
CA GLY A 23 -18.34 7.33 -29.63
C GLY A 23 -18.83 6.08 -30.36
N PRO A 24 -18.25 5.72 -31.52
CA PRO A 24 -18.52 4.43 -32.13
C PRO A 24 -18.01 3.33 -31.20
N ALA A 25 -18.75 2.24 -31.11
CA ALA A 25 -18.34 1.04 -30.39
C ALA A 25 -16.94 0.63 -30.86
N LEU A 26 -15.96 0.72 -29.96
CA LEU A 26 -14.73 -0.05 -30.10
C LEU A 26 -15.16 -1.51 -30.00
N ALA A 27 -15.14 -2.18 -31.15
CA ALA A 27 -15.18 -3.63 -31.22
C ALA A 27 -14.17 -4.17 -30.21
N ALA A 28 -14.55 -5.25 -29.53
CA ALA A 28 -13.60 -6.04 -28.77
C ALA A 28 -12.46 -6.44 -29.73
N ASP A 29 -11.29 -5.84 -29.53
CA ASP A 29 -10.07 -6.40 -30.10
C ASP A 29 -9.86 -7.75 -29.44
N ASP A 30 -10.18 -8.81 -30.18
CA ASP A 30 -9.78 -10.16 -29.85
C ASP A 30 -8.28 -10.16 -29.52
N HIS A 31 -7.92 -10.70 -28.35
CA HIS A 31 -6.53 -10.96 -27.97
C HIS A 31 -5.93 -12.11 -28.81
N THR A 32 -5.98 -11.99 -30.13
CA THR A 32 -5.47 -12.96 -31.10
C THR A 32 -4.17 -12.43 -31.70
N GLY A 33 -3.18 -12.21 -30.84
CA GLY A 33 -1.90 -11.58 -31.21
C GLY A 33 -0.66 -12.17 -30.55
N HIS A 34 -0.72 -13.41 -30.05
CA HIS A 34 0.46 -14.14 -29.56
C HIS A 34 0.84 -15.22 -30.56
N GLY A 35 1.19 -14.81 -31.79
CA GLY A 35 1.54 -15.72 -32.88
C GLY A 35 2.74 -15.21 -33.68
N GLN A 36 3.93 -15.65 -33.28
CA GLN A 36 5.14 -15.81 -34.10
C GLN A 36 5.81 -14.56 -34.68
N SER A 37 6.77 -14.01 -33.92
CA SER A 37 8.02 -13.50 -34.48
C SER A 37 9.18 -14.37 -33.99
N GLY A 38 9.59 -15.33 -34.84
CA GLY A 38 10.66 -16.29 -34.58
C GLY A 38 12.07 -15.70 -34.67
N ALA A 39 12.34 -14.57 -34.05
CA ALA A 39 13.70 -14.24 -33.65
C ALA A 39 13.92 -14.88 -32.28
N LYS A 40 14.79 -15.88 -32.19
CA LYS A 40 15.23 -16.41 -30.90
C LYS A 40 15.79 -15.21 -30.12
N ALA A 41 15.03 -14.71 -29.15
CA ALA A 41 15.51 -13.68 -28.25
C ALA A 41 16.90 -14.12 -27.78
N PRO A 42 17.90 -13.21 -27.77
CA PRO A 42 19.22 -13.58 -27.30
C PRO A 42 19.04 -14.25 -25.94
N THR A 43 19.50 -15.50 -25.83
CA THR A 43 19.42 -16.25 -24.59
C THR A 43 20.10 -15.38 -23.53
N ALA A 44 19.33 -14.82 -22.60
CA ALA A 44 19.90 -14.03 -21.53
C ALA A 44 20.98 -14.89 -20.86
N ALA A 45 22.16 -14.32 -20.64
CA ALA A 45 23.20 -15.02 -19.88
C ALA A 45 22.59 -15.51 -18.56
N PRO A 46 22.98 -16.69 -18.05
CA PRO A 46 22.44 -17.20 -16.80
C PRO A 46 22.57 -16.15 -15.70
N VAL A 47 21.44 -15.64 -15.22
CA VAL A 47 21.41 -14.72 -14.09
C VAL A 47 21.45 -15.55 -12.82
N ASP A 48 22.41 -15.26 -11.94
CA ASP A 48 22.43 -15.82 -10.60
C ASP A 48 21.29 -15.20 -9.77
N ARG A 49 20.10 -15.79 -9.90
CA ARG A 49 18.86 -15.31 -9.27
C ARG A 49 18.94 -15.38 -7.75
N GLU A 50 19.66 -16.36 -7.21
CA GLU A 50 19.86 -16.51 -5.76
C GLU A 50 20.68 -15.34 -5.21
N LYS A 51 21.83 -15.03 -5.85
CA LYS A 51 22.66 -13.90 -5.43
C LYS A 51 21.90 -12.57 -5.48
N LEU A 52 21.11 -12.34 -6.54
CA LEU A 52 20.28 -11.14 -6.64
C LEU A 52 19.20 -11.08 -5.57
N TRP A 53 18.59 -12.23 -5.24
CA TRP A 53 17.59 -12.32 -4.19
C TRP A 53 18.17 -12.01 -2.81
N GLN A 54 19.29 -12.63 -2.45
CA GLN A 54 19.97 -12.34 -1.18
C GLN A 54 20.41 -10.87 -1.08
N ALA A 55 20.88 -10.28 -2.19
CA ALA A 55 21.19 -8.87 -2.23
C ALA A 55 19.95 -7.97 -2.08
N ALA A 56 18.78 -8.42 -2.53
CA ALA A 56 17.52 -7.70 -2.30
C ALA A 56 17.07 -7.79 -0.85
N LEU A 57 17.15 -8.98 -0.23
CA LEU A 57 16.81 -9.20 1.18
C LEU A 57 17.73 -8.44 2.15
N ALA A 58 19.01 -8.27 1.80
CA ALA A 58 19.97 -7.53 2.62
C ALA A 58 19.71 -6.01 2.63
N LYS A 59 18.90 -5.48 1.71
CA LYS A 59 18.57 -4.06 1.69
C LYS A 59 17.64 -3.74 2.86
N PRO A 60 17.95 -2.71 3.67
CA PRO A 60 17.04 -2.29 4.72
C PRO A 60 15.66 -1.94 4.16
N SER A 61 14.63 -2.49 4.78
CA SER A 61 13.25 -2.22 4.43
C SER A 61 12.67 -1.16 5.36
N PHE A 62 11.98 -0.17 4.78
CA PHE A 62 11.33 0.91 5.52
C PHE A 62 9.96 1.17 4.91
N ALA A 63 8.92 0.98 5.71
CA ALA A 63 7.56 1.34 5.34
C ALA A 63 6.75 1.62 6.59
N VAL A 64 5.81 2.56 6.48
CA VAL A 64 4.83 2.89 7.51
C VAL A 64 3.47 2.99 6.85
N THR A 65 2.46 2.40 7.48
CA THR A 65 1.07 2.52 7.08
C THR A 65 0.24 2.97 8.27
N ALA A 66 -0.80 3.77 8.00
CA ALA A 66 -1.66 4.34 9.02
C ALA A 66 -3.13 3.96 8.79
N SER A 67 -3.90 3.90 9.87
CA SER A 67 -5.36 3.74 9.84
C SER A 67 -5.99 4.44 11.03
N PHE A 68 -7.17 5.00 10.87
CA PHE A 68 -7.97 5.49 11.98
C PHE A 68 -8.94 4.39 12.46
N ASP A 69 -9.09 4.27 13.77
CA ASP A 69 -10.16 3.47 14.35
C ASP A 69 -11.47 4.25 14.45
N GLU A 70 -12.52 3.58 14.95
CA GLU A 70 -13.86 4.15 15.12
C GLU A 70 -13.94 5.31 16.13
N ASN A 71 -12.90 5.50 16.95
CA ASN A 71 -12.80 6.56 17.94
C ASN A 71 -11.87 7.70 17.48
N GLY A 72 -11.36 7.65 16.24
CA GLY A 72 -10.46 8.65 15.69
C GLY A 72 -9.01 8.53 16.17
N LYS A 73 -8.64 7.45 16.87
CA LYS A 73 -7.24 7.19 17.23
C LYS A 73 -6.46 6.80 15.99
N LEU A 74 -5.29 7.41 15.79
CA LEU A 74 -4.38 7.11 14.69
C LEU A 74 -3.53 5.90 15.05
N TRP A 75 -3.62 4.83 14.26
CA TRP A 75 -2.80 3.63 14.40
C TRP A 75 -1.76 3.55 13.30
N LEU A 76 -0.56 3.08 13.64
CA LEU A 76 0.59 2.98 12.76
C LEU A 76 1.14 1.56 12.80
N ALA A 77 1.38 0.96 11.64
CA ALA A 77 2.24 -0.21 11.47
C ALA A 77 3.52 0.22 10.76
N ALA A 78 4.69 -0.09 11.33
CA ALA A 78 5.98 0.35 10.82
C ALA A 78 7.00 -0.78 10.82
N ILE A 79 7.80 -0.88 9.75
CA ILE A 79 8.97 -1.74 9.70
C ILE A 79 10.13 -1.06 10.44
N ARG A 80 10.80 -1.80 11.33
CA ARG A 80 12.06 -1.37 11.96
C ARG A 80 13.01 -2.57 12.00
N GLY A 81 13.99 -2.58 11.09
CA GLY A 81 14.86 -3.75 10.90
C GLY A 81 14.05 -4.96 10.46
N GLN A 82 14.22 -6.08 11.16
CA GLN A 82 13.57 -7.37 10.85
C GLN A 82 12.25 -7.60 11.62
N HIS A 83 11.64 -6.51 12.12
CA HIS A 83 10.36 -6.58 12.82
C HIS A 83 9.37 -5.50 12.35
N VAL A 84 8.08 -5.85 12.41
CA VAL A 84 6.96 -4.92 12.33
C VAL A 84 6.56 -4.49 13.75
N TYR A 85 6.28 -3.20 13.91
CA TYR A 85 5.79 -2.62 15.15
C TYR A 85 4.47 -1.90 14.93
N VAL A 86 3.59 -1.98 15.92
CA VAL A 86 2.37 -1.18 16.02
C VAL A 86 2.52 -0.12 17.10
N SER A 87 2.03 1.07 16.82
CA SER A 87 1.85 2.13 17.83
C SER A 87 0.59 2.91 17.51
N TYR A 88 0.10 3.70 18.47
CA TYR A 88 -1.03 4.58 18.24
C TYR A 88 -0.76 5.99 18.76
N SER A 89 -1.59 6.93 18.31
CA SER A 89 -1.67 8.29 18.80
C SER A 89 -3.14 8.65 19.06
N ALA A 90 -3.40 9.25 20.22
CA ALA A 90 -4.72 9.78 20.58
C ALA A 90 -4.88 11.28 20.26
N ASP A 91 -3.83 11.92 19.75
CA ASP A 91 -3.71 13.36 19.53
C ASP A 91 -3.23 13.68 18.11
N HIS A 92 -3.78 12.95 17.12
CA HIS A 92 -3.54 13.15 15.68
C HIS A 92 -2.06 13.10 15.27
N GLY A 93 -1.25 12.33 15.99
CA GLY A 93 0.15 12.06 15.70
C GLY A 93 1.15 12.93 16.46
N VAL A 94 0.70 13.82 17.36
CA VAL A 94 1.59 14.68 18.16
C VAL A 94 2.42 13.83 19.13
N THR A 95 1.78 12.92 19.86
CA THR A 95 2.45 11.92 20.70
C THR A 95 2.17 10.51 20.20
N ARG A 96 3.01 9.56 20.60
CA ARG A 96 2.87 8.14 20.23
C ARG A 96 2.97 7.27 21.48
N SER A 97 2.20 6.20 21.50
CA SER A 97 2.34 5.12 22.48
C SER A 97 3.73 4.47 22.37
N GLU A 98 4.11 3.71 23.39
CA GLU A 98 5.19 2.74 23.22
C GLU A 98 4.85 1.76 22.08
N PRO A 99 5.83 1.42 21.22
CA PRO A 99 5.61 0.50 20.11
C PRO A 99 5.55 -0.95 20.60
N VAL A 100 4.57 -1.70 20.12
CA VAL A 100 4.42 -3.14 20.37
C VAL A 100 4.92 -3.92 19.16
N LYS A 101 5.79 -4.90 19.40
CA LYS A 101 6.33 -5.78 18.36
C LYS A 101 5.25 -6.76 17.86
N VAL A 102 5.14 -6.97 16.56
CA VAL A 102 4.14 -7.85 15.93
C VAL A 102 4.68 -9.27 15.73
N ASN A 103 5.79 -9.43 15.01
CA ASN A 103 6.45 -10.73 14.82
C ASN A 103 7.47 -10.97 15.93
N ALA A 104 7.45 -12.16 16.53
CA ALA A 104 8.31 -12.49 17.68
C ALA A 104 9.79 -12.57 17.27
N GLU A 105 10.07 -13.36 16.23
CA GLU A 105 11.40 -13.62 15.70
C GLU A 105 11.75 -12.64 14.57
N PRO A 106 13.05 -12.38 14.33
CA PRO A 106 13.47 -11.55 13.21
C PRO A 106 13.16 -12.25 11.87
N GLU A 107 12.58 -11.50 10.94
CA GLU A 107 12.19 -11.98 9.62
C GLU A 107 12.70 -11.06 8.50
N ASN A 108 12.86 -11.62 7.29
CA ASN A 108 13.15 -10.85 6.08
C ASN A 108 11.91 -10.08 5.63
N ILE A 109 11.64 -8.91 6.20
CA ILE A 109 10.43 -8.15 5.88
C ILE A 109 10.65 -7.26 4.66
N LEU A 110 9.79 -7.42 3.65
CA LEU A 110 9.76 -6.55 2.48
C LEU A 110 8.76 -5.41 2.70
N GLY A 111 9.08 -4.22 2.21
CA GLY A 111 8.30 -3.00 2.46
C GLY A 111 8.24 -2.06 1.26
N ASP A 112 8.84 -2.45 0.14
CA ASP A 112 8.84 -1.72 -1.11
C ASP A 112 7.48 -1.83 -1.83
N GLY A 113 6.98 -0.69 -2.33
CA GLY A 113 5.75 -0.63 -3.12
C GLY A 113 4.53 -1.23 -2.40
N GLU A 114 3.98 -2.31 -2.94
CA GLU A 114 2.82 -3.00 -2.40
C GLU A 114 3.13 -3.89 -1.18
N ASN A 115 4.41 -4.16 -0.89
CA ASN A 115 4.84 -4.98 0.25
C ASN A 115 4.75 -4.25 1.59
N ARG A 116 4.45 -2.95 1.60
CA ARG A 116 4.27 -2.19 2.84
C ARG A 116 3.25 -2.88 3.77
N PRO A 117 3.46 -2.85 5.10
CA PRO A 117 2.50 -3.42 6.05
C PRO A 117 1.12 -2.81 5.85
N LYS A 118 0.07 -3.59 6.08
CA LYS A 118 -1.32 -3.12 6.05
C LYS A 118 -1.88 -3.22 7.45
N ILE A 119 -2.68 -2.24 7.85
CA ILE A 119 -3.27 -2.17 9.19
C ILE A 119 -4.74 -1.82 9.12
N ILE A 120 -5.55 -2.57 9.88
CA ILE A 120 -6.97 -2.31 10.09
C ILE A 120 -7.26 -2.44 11.58
N VAL A 121 -8.05 -1.51 12.13
CA VAL A 121 -8.51 -1.57 13.52
C VAL A 121 -10.03 -1.60 13.54
N ARG A 122 -10.62 -2.68 14.06
CA ARG A 122 -12.07 -2.88 14.08
C ARG A 122 -12.47 -3.73 15.28
N LYS A 123 -13.60 -3.41 15.91
CA LYS A 123 -14.17 -4.18 17.03
C LYS A 123 -13.16 -4.41 18.17
N GLY A 124 -12.36 -3.38 18.48
CA GLY A 124 -11.29 -3.45 19.49
C GLY A 124 -10.06 -4.28 19.11
N GLY A 125 -10.02 -4.91 17.93
CA GLY A 125 -8.88 -5.67 17.44
C GLY A 125 -8.00 -4.88 16.46
N VAL A 126 -6.69 -5.13 16.51
CA VAL A 126 -5.70 -4.61 15.56
C VAL A 126 -5.23 -5.75 14.68
N TYR A 127 -5.41 -5.60 13.37
CA TYR A 127 -5.04 -6.59 12.37
C TYR A 127 -3.95 -6.03 11.49
N VAL A 128 -2.83 -6.75 11.40
CA VAL A 128 -1.68 -6.36 10.59
C VAL A 128 -1.33 -7.49 9.64
N SER A 129 -1.07 -7.14 8.38
CA SER A 129 -0.42 -8.02 7.42
C SER A 129 0.86 -7.37 6.89
N TYR A 130 1.84 -8.18 6.53
CA TYR A 130 3.13 -7.73 6.00
C TYR A 130 3.72 -8.84 5.11
N THR A 131 4.67 -8.48 4.25
CA THR A 131 5.31 -9.43 3.35
C THR A 131 6.60 -9.94 3.97
N GLN A 132 6.68 -11.25 4.19
CA GLN A 132 7.93 -11.95 4.48
C GLN A 132 8.56 -12.44 3.18
N GLY A 133 9.81 -12.06 2.94
CA GLY A 133 10.62 -12.58 1.85
C GLY A 133 10.91 -14.07 2.05
N LEU A 134 10.74 -14.84 0.99
CA LEU A 134 11.09 -16.26 0.95
C LEU A 134 12.59 -16.47 1.19
N ALA A 135 12.95 -17.65 1.71
CA ALA A 135 14.35 -18.03 1.90
C ALA A 135 15.11 -18.17 0.57
N LYS A 136 14.41 -18.49 -0.52
CA LYS A 136 14.93 -18.65 -1.88
C LYS A 136 13.99 -17.97 -2.88
N PRO A 137 14.49 -17.48 -4.02
CA PRO A 137 13.64 -16.92 -5.07
C PRO A 137 12.75 -18.02 -5.68
N MET A 138 11.59 -17.61 -6.20
CA MET A 138 10.73 -18.51 -6.99
C MET A 138 11.50 -18.97 -8.24
N THR A 139 11.52 -20.29 -8.48
CA THR A 139 12.27 -20.92 -9.59
C THR A 139 11.46 -21.05 -10.86
#